data_AF-A0A7W9TCQ5-F1
#
_entry.id   AF-A0A7W9TCQ5-F1
#
_cell.length_a   1.000
_cell.length_b   1.000
_cell.length_c   1.000
_cell.angle_alpha   90.00
_cell.angle_beta   90.00
_cell.angle_gamma   90.00
#
_symmetry.space_group_name_H-M   'P 1'
#
loop_
_entity.id
_entity.type
_entity.pdbx_description
1 polymer ?
#
loop_
_entity_poly.entity_id
_entity_poly.type
_entity_poly.pdbx_seq_one_letter_code
_entity_poly.pdbx_strand_id
1 'polypeptide(L)'
;MALVGKGSRRIVVDGTVYRWRLRGRPTYCQGLAWSPCTFAVEHANTPESTLVVITDQPHPSNWVGREAEPVLPSGVAAAVRLALREGWTPTVPGSSFHLDQSTGFTSSS
;
A
#
# COMPACT_ATOMS: atom_id res chain seq x y z
N MET A 1 -14.22 -5.37 3.08
CA MET A 1 -13.69 -5.85 1.78
C MET A 1 -12.41 -6.61 2.10
N ALA A 2 -12.08 -7.68 1.39
CA ALA A 2 -10.87 -8.45 1.66
C ALA A 2 -9.99 -8.55 0.41
N LEU A 3 -8.68 -8.45 0.59
CA LEU A 3 -7.69 -8.64 -0.47
C LEU A 3 -7.77 -10.06 -1.02
N VAL A 4 -7.96 -10.16 -2.34
CA VAL A 4 -7.89 -11.44 -3.04
C VAL A 4 -6.51 -12.08 -2.83
N GLY A 5 -6.50 -13.41 -2.66
CA GLY A 5 -5.26 -14.17 -2.47
C GLY A 5 -4.29 -14.06 -3.65
N LYS A 6 -4.81 -13.92 -4.88
CA LYS A 6 -3.96 -13.83 -6.08
C LYS A 6 -3.25 -12.47 -6.15
N GLY A 7 -1.92 -12.51 -6.11
CA GLY A 7 -1.06 -11.32 -6.18
C GLY A 7 -0.95 -10.56 -4.87
N SER A 8 -1.54 -11.04 -3.77
CA SER A 8 -1.19 -10.58 -2.43
C SER A 8 0.02 -11.35 -1.89
N ARG A 9 0.79 -10.69 -1.04
CA ARG A 9 1.98 -11.21 -0.36
C ARG A 9 1.72 -11.23 1.13
N ARG A 10 2.33 -12.17 1.85
CA ARG A 10 2.28 -12.23 3.32
C ARG A 10 3.51 -11.55 3.91
N ILE A 11 3.34 -10.93 5.07
CA ILE A 11 4.42 -10.38 5.87
C ILE A 11 4.08 -10.54 7.36
N VAL A 12 5.11 -10.75 8.19
CA VAL A 12 4.98 -10.74 9.65
C VAL A 12 5.53 -9.41 10.15
N VAL A 13 4.70 -8.66 10.87
CA VAL A 13 5.10 -7.40 11.52
C VAL A 13 4.81 -7.57 13.00
N ASP A 14 5.88 -7.54 13.80
CA ASP A 14 5.82 -7.61 15.26
C ASP A 14 4.97 -8.80 15.78
N GLY A 15 5.17 -9.97 15.15
CA GLY A 15 4.47 -11.22 15.49
C GLY A 15 3.09 -11.38 14.85
N THR A 16 2.53 -10.34 14.22
CA THR A 16 1.22 -10.38 13.56
C THR A 16 1.36 -10.61 12.06
N VAL A 17 0.55 -11.52 11.51
CA VAL A 17 0.57 -11.84 10.08
C VAL A 17 -0.38 -10.93 9.32
N TYR A 18 0.16 -10.25 8.32
CA TYR A 18 -0.59 -9.38 7.41
C TYR A 18 -0.54 -9.91 5.98
N ARG A 19 -1.51 -9.50 5.17
CA ARG A 19 -1.49 -9.63 3.71
C ARG A 19 -1.44 -8.24 3.12
N TRP A 20 -0.60 -8.06 2.11
CA TRP A 20 -0.51 -6.80 1.39
C TRP A 20 -0.51 -7.00 -0.11
N ARG A 21 -0.94 -5.99 -0.84
CA ARG A 21 -1.04 -6.03 -2.29
C ARG A 21 -0.83 -4.65 -2.90
N LEU A 22 0.08 -4.60 -3.86
CA LEU A 22 0.16 -3.54 -4.85
C LEU A 22 -0.62 -4.00 -6.09
N ARG A 23 -1.41 -3.10 -6.68
CA ARG A 23 -2.19 -3.42 -7.89
C ARG A 23 -1.24 -3.66 -9.06
N GLY A 24 -1.35 -4.77 -9.79
CA GLY A 24 -0.42 -5.04 -10.89
C GLY A 24 -0.53 -4.08 -12.09
N ARG A 25 -1.75 -3.67 -12.46
CA ARG A 25 -1.98 -2.67 -13.52
C ARG A 25 -2.23 -1.29 -12.90
N PRO A 26 -1.50 -0.23 -13.29
CA PRO A 26 -1.73 1.10 -12.75
C PRO A 26 -3.15 1.58 -13.05
N THR A 27 -3.65 2.51 -12.23
CA THR A 27 -4.76 3.39 -12.65
C THR A 27 -4.28 4.33 -13.76
N TYR A 28 -5.19 5.05 -14.43
CA TYR A 28 -4.79 6.01 -15.46
C TYR A 28 -3.81 7.06 -14.95
N CYS A 29 -4.11 7.70 -13.82
CA CYS A 29 -3.23 8.70 -13.19
C CYS A 29 -1.87 8.10 -12.77
N GLN A 30 -1.85 6.86 -12.28
CA GLN A 30 -0.60 6.17 -11.98
C GLN A 30 0.18 5.79 -13.26
N GLY A 31 -0.53 5.47 -14.34
CA GLY A 31 0.04 5.14 -15.64
C GLY A 31 0.75 6.34 -16.26
N LEU A 32 0.18 7.53 -16.11
CA LEU A 32 0.81 8.79 -16.51
C LEU A 32 1.74 9.38 -15.44
N ALA A 33 2.00 8.67 -14.34
CA ALA A 33 2.76 9.15 -13.18
C ALA A 33 2.33 10.54 -12.66
N TRP A 34 1.03 10.83 -12.74
CA TRP A 34 0.37 11.99 -12.14
C TRP A 34 -0.01 11.79 -10.68
N SER A 35 -0.13 10.53 -10.27
CA SER A 35 -0.39 10.15 -8.89
C SER A 35 0.60 9.07 -8.44
N PRO A 36 0.98 9.09 -7.16
CA PRO A 36 1.87 8.08 -6.61
C PRO A 36 1.27 6.66 -6.62
N CYS A 37 2.14 5.69 -6.46
CA CYS A 37 1.79 4.29 -6.28
C CYS A 37 1.14 4.08 -4.91
N THR A 38 0.17 3.16 -4.88
CA THR A 38 -0.54 2.78 -3.66
C THR A 38 -0.51 1.28 -3.47
N PHE A 39 -0.44 0.85 -2.21
CA PHE A 39 -0.63 -0.54 -1.83
C PHE A 39 -1.58 -0.65 -0.65
N ALA A 40 -2.26 -1.78 -0.56
CA ALA A 40 -3.21 -2.08 0.51
C ALA A 40 -2.65 -3.16 1.43
N VAL A 41 -2.98 -3.11 2.72
CA VAL A 41 -2.62 -4.08 3.75
C VAL A 41 -3.86 -4.42 4.59
N GLU A 42 -4.00 -5.69 4.94
CA GLU A 42 -5.06 -6.19 5.82
C GLU A 42 -4.50 -7.25 6.77
N HIS A 43 -5.18 -7.48 7.90
CA HIS A 43 -4.87 -8.62 8.75
C HIS A 43 -5.07 -9.94 7.99
N ALA A 44 -4.15 -10.89 8.13
CA ALA A 44 -4.17 -12.09 7.30
C ALA A 44 -5.31 -13.07 7.63
N ASN A 45 -5.84 -13.02 8.85
CA ASN A 45 -6.84 -13.96 9.35
C ASN A 45 -8.21 -13.31 9.59
N THR A 46 -8.23 -12.02 9.93
CA THR A 46 -9.45 -11.27 10.30
C THR A 46 -9.41 -9.87 9.68
N PRO A 47 -9.55 -9.75 8.34
CA PRO A 47 -9.44 -8.50 7.62
C PRO A 47 -10.70 -7.63 7.79
N GLU A 48 -10.83 -6.96 8.93
CA GLU A 48 -11.99 -6.10 9.26
C GLU A 48 -11.77 -4.63 8.87
N SER A 49 -10.50 -4.21 8.74
CA SER A 49 -10.12 -2.90 8.20
C SER A 49 -8.91 -3.02 7.27
N THR A 50 -8.91 -2.22 6.21
CA THR A 50 -7.84 -2.14 5.20
C THR A 50 -7.02 -0.87 5.41
N LEU A 51 -5.71 -1.00 5.52
CA LEU A 51 -4.76 0.11 5.41
C LEU A 51 -4.47 0.36 3.92
N VAL A 52 -4.60 1.60 3.47
CA VAL A 52 -4.19 2.06 2.14
C VAL A 52 -3.04 3.03 2.31
N VAL A 53 -1.87 2.66 1.78
CA VAL A 53 -0.66 3.49 1.86
C VAL A 53 -0.44 4.16 0.51
N ILE A 54 -0.26 5.47 0.54
CA ILE A 54 0.15 6.29 -0.60
C ILE A 54 1.65 6.53 -0.47
N THR A 55 2.43 6.09 -1.45
CA THR A 55 3.90 6.19 -1.44
C THR A 55 4.40 7.50 -2.07
N ASP A 56 5.71 7.72 -2.08
CA ASP A 56 6.39 8.78 -2.82
C ASP A 56 6.90 8.33 -4.21
N GLN A 57 6.56 7.11 -4.63
CA GLN A 57 7.06 6.50 -5.88
C GLN A 57 6.02 6.49 -6.99
N PRO A 58 6.41 6.62 -8.27
CA PRO A 58 5.52 6.30 -9.37
C PRO A 58 5.18 4.80 -9.39
N HIS A 59 4.12 4.42 -10.09
CA HIS A 59 3.77 3.01 -10.22
C HIS A 59 4.83 2.27 -11.08
N PRO A 60 5.33 1.09 -10.67
CA PRO A 60 6.41 0.39 -11.40
C PRO A 60 6.08 0.05 -12.87
N SER A 61 4.80 -0.16 -13.17
CA SER A 61 4.30 -0.37 -14.55
C SER A 61 3.69 0.89 -15.19
N ASN A 62 4.17 2.09 -14.84
CA ASN A 62 3.74 3.32 -15.51
C ASN A 62 4.07 3.31 -17.00
N TRP A 63 3.32 4.06 -17.80
CA TRP A 63 3.38 4.07 -19.27
C TRP A 63 4.37 5.10 -19.81
N VAL A 64 4.83 6.01 -18.97
CA VAL A 64 5.75 7.10 -19.32
C VAL A 64 7.21 6.77 -19.09
N GLY A 65 7.52 5.54 -18.66
CA GLY A 65 8.89 5.05 -18.47
C GLY A 65 9.64 5.68 -17.30
N ARG A 66 8.94 6.29 -16.34
CA ARG A 66 9.60 6.82 -15.13
C ARG A 66 10.12 5.68 -14.27
N GLU A 67 11.36 5.83 -13.81
CA GLU A 67 11.96 4.92 -12.85
C GLU A 67 11.16 4.92 -11.55
N ALA A 68 10.96 3.73 -11.00
CA ALA A 68 10.14 3.50 -9.82
C ALA A 68 10.84 2.48 -8.94
N GLU A 69 10.99 2.80 -7.67
CA GLU A 69 11.46 1.83 -6.69
C GLU A 69 10.33 0.83 -6.36
N PRO A 70 10.61 -0.49 -6.34
CA PRO A 70 9.62 -1.47 -5.97
C PRO A 70 9.24 -1.34 -4.49
N VAL A 71 7.97 -1.56 -4.16
CA VAL A 71 7.53 -1.60 -2.76
C VAL A 71 8.15 -2.81 -2.06
N LEU A 72 9.07 -2.55 -1.13
CA LEU A 72 9.80 -3.55 -0.37
C LEU A 72 9.01 -4.03 0.86
N PRO A 73 9.16 -5.30 1.29
CA PRO A 73 8.57 -5.78 2.54
C PRO A 73 8.95 -4.95 3.77
N SER A 74 10.18 -4.44 3.84
CA SER A 74 10.62 -3.55 4.92
C SER A 74 9.81 -2.25 4.99
N GLY A 75 9.54 -1.63 3.84
CA GLY A 75 8.68 -0.44 3.74
C GLY A 75 7.24 -0.74 4.15
N VAL A 76 6.70 -1.88 3.73
CA VAL A 76 5.37 -2.35 4.17
C VAL A 76 5.32 -2.52 5.69
N ALA A 77 6.35 -3.14 6.29
CA ALA A 77 6.41 -3.31 7.74
C ALA A 77 6.48 -1.96 8.48
N ALA A 78 7.25 -1.00 7.97
CA ALA A 78 7.33 0.34 8.53
C ALA A 78 5.98 1.09 8.46
N ALA A 79 5.30 1.02 7.32
CA ALA A 79 3.97 1.62 7.14
C ALA A 79 2.92 1.01 8.06
N VAL A 80 2.92 -0.33 8.24
CA VAL A 80 2.04 -1.02 9.19
C VAL A 80 2.27 -0.51 10.61
N ARG A 81 3.53 -0.46 11.06
CA ARG A 81 3.87 0.06 12.40
C ARG A 81 3.43 1.50 12.60
N LEU A 82 3.62 2.35 11.58
CA LEU A 82 3.20 3.74 11.64
C LEU A 82 1.67 3.84 11.75
N ALA A 83 0.93 3.17 10.88
CA ALA A 83 -0.53 3.16 10.90
C ALA A 83 -1.10 2.65 12.22
N LEU A 84 -0.52 1.58 12.80
CA LEU A 84 -0.91 1.08 14.13
C LEU A 84 -0.73 2.14 15.22
N ARG A 85 0.39 2.90 15.19
CA ARG A 85 0.63 4.01 16.12
C ARG A 85 -0.33 5.17 15.90
N GLU A 86 -0.79 5.39 14.67
CA GLU A 86 -1.76 6.43 14.30
C GLU A 86 -3.23 5.99 14.49
N GLY A 87 -3.46 4.79 15.02
CA GLY A 87 -4.80 4.32 15.41
C GLY A 87 -5.49 3.39 14.42
N TRP A 88 -4.78 2.90 13.39
CA TRP A 88 -5.31 1.82 12.55
C TRP A 88 -5.54 0.56 13.39
N THR A 89 -6.76 0.02 13.35
CA THR A 89 -7.18 -1.18 14.09
C THR A 89 -7.62 -2.26 13.11
N PRO A 90 -6.70 -3.15 12.66
CA PRO A 90 -6.92 -4.03 11.51
C PRO A 90 -7.98 -5.13 11.75
N THR A 91 -8.30 -5.42 13.01
CA THR A 91 -9.26 -6.45 13.44
C THR A 91 -10.59 -5.88 13.92
N VAL A 92 -10.79 -4.56 13.84
CA VAL A 92 -12.05 -3.90 14.19
C VAL A 92 -12.75 -3.49 12.90
N PRO A 93 -14.06 -3.75 12.75
CA PRO A 93 -14.81 -3.31 11.58
C PRO A 93 -14.72 -1.79 11.44
N GLY A 94 -14.28 -1.33 10.27
CA GLY A 94 -14.09 0.10 10.03
C GLY A 94 -13.89 0.46 8.57
N SER A 95 -13.88 1.77 8.29
CA SER A 95 -13.48 2.27 6.98
C SER A 95 -12.00 2.01 6.72
N SER A 96 -11.58 2.19 5.47
CA SER A 96 -10.16 2.15 5.12
C SER A 96 -9.39 3.23 5.88
N PHE A 97 -8.25 2.86 6.44
CA PHE A 97 -7.31 3.80 7.04
C PHE A 97 -6.32 4.25 5.97
N HIS A 98 -6.18 5.55 5.76
CA HIS A 98 -5.30 6.10 4.73
C HIS A 98 -4.05 6.67 5.38
N LEU A 99 -2.90 6.16 4.96
CA LEU A 99 -1.59 6.67 5.36
C LEU A 99 -0.94 7.35 4.15
N ASP A 100 -0.76 8.66 4.24
CA ASP A 100 -0.13 9.45 3.19
C ASP A 100 1.37 9.61 3.45
N GLN A 101 2.18 9.00 2.58
CA GLN A 101 3.63 9.10 2.55
C GLN A 101 4.12 9.70 1.21
N SER A 102 3.27 10.45 0.52
CA SER A 102 3.58 11.02 -0.80
C SER A 102 4.50 12.24 -0.77
N THR A 103 4.99 12.62 0.41
CA THR A 103 5.92 13.74 0.56
C THR A 103 7.15 13.53 -0.34
N GLY A 104 7.40 14.47 -1.25
CA GLY A 104 8.51 14.40 -2.22
C GLY A 104 8.13 13.80 -3.58
N PHE A 105 6.92 13.27 -3.76
CA PHE A 105 6.47 12.82 -5.08
C PHE A 105 6.33 14.01 -6.03
N THR A 106 7.00 13.93 -7.18
CA THR A 106 6.88 14.91 -8.27
C THR A 106 6.05 14.30 -9.38
N SER A 107 4.95 14.92 -9.79
CA SER A 107 4.15 14.50 -10.95
C SER A 107 4.92 14.70 -12.26
N SER A 108 4.78 13.80 -13.23
CA SER A 108 5.19 14.12 -14.61
C SER A 108 4.30 15.24 -15.15
N SER A 109 4.95 16.27 -15.67
CA SER A 109 4.31 17.39 -16.38
C SER A 109 4.10 17.06 -17.84
#